data_AF-A0A7V3I125-F1
#
_entry.id   AF-A0A7V3I125-F1
#
_cell.length_a   1.000
_cell.length_b   1.000
_cell.length_c   1.000
_cell.angle_alpha   90.00
_cell.angle_beta   90.00
_cell.angle_gamma   90.00
#
_symmetry.space_group_name_H-M   'P 1'
#
loop_
_entity.id
_entity.type
_entity.pdbx_description
1 polymer ?
#
loop_
_entity_poly.entity_id
_entity_poly.type
_entity_poly.pdbx_seq_one_letter_code
_entity_poly.pdbx_strand_id
1 'polypeptide(L)'
;HEVVVTRYLTISAEDAAPRVRLVERLLSGKVGDVTLDMLRFAVSQRWSANSDLVDAIEQVSRQALLEVAERDDKADEVEEQLFRFSRILDLQPRLAILLGDYSVPVEGRVALLRKVLDAASGGVNEVVVSLLTQTVELLRGQPAEDAIQFLAQVAVARHGEIVARVSAAAELSDAQRTRLTEVLARIYGHPVTVQLQIDAQLLGGLLIAVGDEVIDGTLSARLTAAEAQLPD
;
A
#
# COMPACT_ATOMS: atom_id res chain seq x y z
N HIS A 1 8.72 -24.21 -12.18
CA HIS A 1 10.09 -23.67 -12.32
C HIS A 1 10.27 -22.33 -11.59
N GLU A 2 9.30 -21.43 -11.63
CA GLU A 2 9.38 -20.07 -11.05
C GLU A 2 9.61 -20.04 -9.53
N VAL A 3 8.90 -20.88 -8.76
CA VAL A 3 9.08 -21.00 -7.30
C VAL A 3 10.52 -21.38 -6.88
N VAL A 4 11.21 -22.17 -7.72
CA VAL A 4 12.60 -22.58 -7.46
C VAL A 4 13.57 -21.42 -7.69
N VAL A 5 13.29 -20.58 -8.69
CA VAL A 5 14.09 -19.39 -8.99
C VAL A 5 13.93 -18.36 -7.88
N THR A 6 12.69 -18.03 -7.47
CA THR A 6 12.44 -17.07 -6.39
C THR A 6 13.12 -17.52 -5.09
N ARG A 7 13.02 -18.80 -4.75
CA ARG A 7 13.68 -19.36 -3.57
C ARG A 7 15.20 -19.21 -3.61
N TYR A 8 15.82 -19.29 -4.78
CA TYR A 8 17.27 -19.07 -4.92
C TYR A 8 17.64 -17.59 -4.80
N LEU A 9 16.79 -16.70 -5.30
CA LEU A 9 17.01 -15.24 -5.25
C LEU A 9 16.85 -14.64 -3.85
N THR A 10 16.19 -15.33 -2.92
CA THR A 10 15.98 -14.88 -1.54
C THR A 10 16.89 -15.57 -0.52
N ILE A 11 17.83 -16.43 -0.96
CA ILE A 11 18.80 -17.06 -0.06
C ILE A 11 19.63 -15.99 0.65
N SER A 12 19.53 -15.96 1.98
CA SER A 12 20.32 -15.07 2.83
C SER A 12 21.77 -15.57 2.86
N ALA A 13 22.63 -14.94 2.05
CA ALA A 13 24.06 -15.20 1.97
C ALA A 13 24.80 -13.86 2.03
N GLU A 14 26.04 -13.86 2.56
CA GLU A 14 26.89 -12.67 2.60
C GLU A 14 27.28 -12.19 1.20
N ASP A 15 27.50 -13.12 0.25
CA ASP A 15 27.75 -12.81 -1.15
C ASP A 15 26.47 -12.91 -1.99
N ALA A 16 26.02 -11.78 -2.53
CA ALA A 16 24.89 -11.70 -3.44
C ALA A 16 25.25 -11.91 -4.93
N ALA A 17 26.53 -11.94 -5.29
CA ALA A 17 26.97 -11.98 -6.68
C ALA A 17 26.40 -13.17 -7.50
N PRO A 18 26.23 -14.39 -6.94
CA PRO A 18 25.57 -15.48 -7.66
C PRO A 18 24.11 -15.17 -8.03
N ARG A 19 23.36 -14.50 -7.13
CA ARG A 19 21.95 -14.13 -7.34
C ARG A 19 21.84 -13.04 -8.40
N VAL A 20 22.70 -12.03 -8.33
CA VAL A 20 22.80 -10.95 -9.32
C VAL A 20 23.07 -11.51 -10.73
N ARG A 21 24.08 -12.38 -10.87
CA ARG A 21 24.41 -13.01 -12.17
C ARG A 21 23.27 -13.85 -12.74
N LEU A 22 22.46 -14.48 -11.88
CA LEU A 22 21.30 -15.24 -12.32
C LEU A 22 20.22 -14.31 -12.90
N VAL A 23 19.90 -13.21 -12.21
CA VAL A 23 18.93 -12.21 -12.69
C VAL A 23 19.37 -11.62 -14.04
N GLU A 24 20.64 -11.24 -14.16
CA GLU A 24 21.20 -10.71 -15.41
C GLU A 24 21.02 -11.69 -16.55
N ARG A 25 21.37 -12.97 -16.33
CA ARG A 25 21.25 -14.00 -17.37
C ARG A 25 19.79 -14.22 -17.80
N LEU A 26 18.86 -14.13 -16.86
CA LEU A 26 17.45 -14.41 -17.13
C LEU A 26 16.72 -13.25 -17.81
N LEU A 27 17.09 -12.00 -17.48
CA LEU A 27 16.31 -10.80 -17.81
C LEU A 27 17.04 -9.78 -18.69
N SER A 28 18.35 -9.91 -18.90
CA SER A 28 19.08 -9.04 -19.84
C SER A 28 18.47 -9.15 -21.25
N GLY A 29 18.23 -8.00 -21.88
CA GLY A 29 17.57 -7.90 -23.18
C GLY A 29 16.05 -8.14 -23.18
N LYS A 30 15.44 -8.44 -22.01
CA LYS A 30 13.99 -8.61 -21.85
C LYS A 30 13.32 -7.46 -21.11
N VAL A 31 14.08 -6.71 -20.33
CA VAL A 31 13.63 -5.53 -19.58
C VAL A 31 14.58 -4.36 -19.85
N GLY A 32 14.13 -3.13 -19.59
CA GLY A 32 14.98 -1.94 -19.70
C GLY A 32 16.09 -1.92 -18.64
N ASP A 33 17.17 -1.19 -18.92
CA ASP A 33 18.37 -1.16 -18.08
C ASP A 33 18.06 -0.69 -16.64
N VAL A 34 17.23 0.33 -16.48
CA VAL A 34 16.79 0.84 -15.17
C VAL A 34 16.04 -0.25 -14.37
N THR A 35 15.18 -1.02 -15.02
CA THR A 35 14.48 -2.15 -14.38
C THR A 35 15.46 -3.24 -13.98
N LEU A 36 16.44 -3.55 -14.84
CA LEU A 36 17.45 -4.54 -14.53
C LEU A 36 18.31 -4.11 -13.33
N ASP A 37 18.69 -2.84 -13.24
CA ASP A 37 19.46 -2.28 -12.11
C ASP A 37 18.67 -2.34 -10.80
N MET A 38 17.37 -2.01 -10.83
CA MET A 38 16.49 -2.18 -9.67
C MET A 38 16.40 -3.64 -9.21
N LEU A 39 16.30 -4.58 -10.15
CA LEU A 39 16.26 -6.01 -9.83
C LEU A 39 17.60 -6.51 -9.28
N ARG A 40 18.73 -6.04 -9.80
CA ARG A 40 20.08 -6.32 -9.25
C ARG A 40 20.17 -5.86 -7.79
N PHE A 41 19.70 -4.65 -7.51
CA PHE A 41 19.67 -4.11 -6.15
C PHE A 41 18.75 -4.94 -5.25
N ALA A 42 17.52 -5.25 -5.69
CA ALA A 42 16.55 -6.01 -4.91
C ALA A 42 17.07 -7.41 -4.52
N VAL A 43 17.73 -8.12 -5.44
CA VAL A 43 18.31 -9.45 -5.13
C VAL A 43 19.61 -9.40 -4.35
N SER A 44 20.22 -8.23 -4.20
CA SER A 44 21.34 -8.05 -3.26
C SER A 44 20.90 -7.88 -1.80
N GLN A 45 19.63 -7.55 -1.56
CA GLN A 45 19.10 -7.39 -0.22
C GLN A 45 18.88 -8.73 0.49
N ARG A 46 18.69 -8.63 1.81
CA ARG A 46 18.29 -9.74 2.68
C ARG A 46 16.77 -9.70 2.85
N TRP A 47 16.12 -10.82 2.59
CA TRP A 47 14.67 -10.97 2.70
C TRP A 47 14.35 -11.99 3.80
N SER A 48 13.25 -11.77 4.52
CA SER A 48 12.84 -12.63 5.64
C SER A 48 12.08 -13.86 5.13
N ALA A 49 11.30 -13.70 4.06
CA ALA A 49 10.62 -14.76 3.34
C ALA A 49 10.84 -14.66 1.83
N ASN A 50 10.50 -15.74 1.11
CA ASN A 50 10.62 -15.78 -0.35
C ASN A 50 9.62 -14.83 -1.04
N SER A 51 8.47 -14.59 -0.42
CA SER A 51 7.43 -13.69 -0.91
C SER A 51 7.87 -12.23 -0.86
N ASP A 52 8.66 -11.83 0.14
CA ASP A 52 9.00 -10.43 0.39
C ASP A 52 9.69 -9.75 -0.82
N LEU A 53 10.55 -10.48 -1.54
CA LEU A 53 11.19 -9.97 -2.76
C LEU A 53 10.14 -9.65 -3.84
N VAL A 54 9.15 -10.53 -4.01
CA VAL A 54 8.06 -10.34 -4.98
C VAL A 54 7.17 -9.19 -4.54
N ASP A 55 6.82 -9.13 -3.25
CA ASP A 55 6.01 -8.07 -2.66
C ASP A 55 6.67 -6.70 -2.84
N ALA A 56 7.99 -6.61 -2.61
CA ALA A 56 8.74 -5.37 -2.80
C ALA A 56 8.83 -4.95 -4.27
N ILE A 57 9.01 -5.88 -5.20
CA ILE A 57 9.01 -5.57 -6.64
C ILE A 57 7.63 -5.07 -7.07
N GLU A 58 6.56 -5.70 -6.60
CA GLU A 58 5.18 -5.26 -6.86
C GLU A 58 4.94 -3.85 -6.30
N GLN A 59 5.37 -3.59 -5.06
CA GLN A 59 5.27 -2.29 -4.44
C GLN A 59 6.02 -1.22 -5.25
N VAL A 60 7.26 -1.47 -5.65
CA VAL A 60 8.05 -0.55 -6.49
C VAL A 60 7.36 -0.31 -7.83
N SER A 61 6.80 -1.33 -8.46
CA SER A 61 6.06 -1.19 -9.71
C SER A 61 4.81 -0.31 -9.56
N ARG A 62 4.02 -0.53 -8.51
CA ARG A 62 2.86 0.29 -8.17
C ARG A 62 3.26 1.74 -7.94
N GLN A 63 4.35 1.95 -7.22
CA GLN A 63 4.90 3.28 -6.99
C GLN A 63 5.45 3.92 -8.29
N ALA A 64 5.99 3.14 -9.22
CA ALA A 64 6.41 3.70 -10.51
C ALA A 64 5.20 4.18 -11.35
N LEU A 65 4.10 3.41 -11.34
CA LEU A 65 2.88 3.76 -12.07
C LEU A 65 2.18 5.00 -11.49
N LEU A 66 2.08 5.09 -10.17
CA LEU A 66 1.51 6.26 -9.51
C LEU A 66 2.40 7.51 -9.69
N GLU A 67 3.72 7.36 -9.79
CA GLU A 67 4.63 8.49 -10.12
C GLU A 67 4.35 9.05 -11.51
N VAL A 68 4.05 8.17 -12.47
CA VAL A 68 3.68 8.60 -13.83
C VAL A 68 2.41 9.43 -13.79
N ALA A 69 1.40 9.01 -13.03
CA ALA A 69 0.17 9.78 -12.86
C ALA A 69 0.42 11.15 -12.20
N GLU A 70 1.27 11.22 -11.18
CA GLU A 70 1.64 12.50 -10.54
C GLU A 70 2.37 13.45 -11.49
N ARG A 71 3.35 12.94 -12.25
CA ARG A 71 4.10 13.74 -13.23
C ARG A 71 3.22 14.28 -14.36
N ASP A 72 2.17 13.54 -14.70
CA ASP A 72 1.21 13.90 -15.73
C ASP A 72 0.04 14.76 -15.19
N ASP A 73 0.04 15.13 -13.90
CA ASP A 73 -1.03 15.89 -13.22
C ASP A 73 -2.39 15.17 -13.26
N LYS A 74 -2.37 13.84 -13.15
CA LYS A 74 -3.54 12.94 -13.18
C LYS A 74 -3.72 12.13 -11.90
N ALA A 75 -3.03 12.48 -10.81
CA ALA A 75 -3.11 11.76 -9.56
C ALA A 75 -4.54 11.72 -8.99
N ASP A 76 -5.23 12.87 -8.96
CA ASP A 76 -6.63 12.99 -8.55
C ASP A 76 -7.56 12.10 -9.39
N GLU A 77 -7.37 12.07 -10.71
CA GLU A 77 -8.17 11.24 -11.63
C GLU A 77 -7.97 9.75 -11.33
N VAL A 78 -6.71 9.34 -11.13
CA VAL A 78 -6.36 7.95 -10.81
C VAL A 78 -6.94 7.53 -9.47
N GLU A 79 -6.83 8.37 -8.45
CA GLU A 79 -7.42 8.15 -7.13
C GLU A 79 -8.94 7.95 -7.22
N GLU A 80 -9.63 8.90 -7.87
CA GLU A 80 -11.09 8.85 -7.99
C GLU A 80 -11.55 7.57 -8.72
N GLN A 81 -10.86 7.19 -9.80
CA GLN A 81 -11.19 5.99 -10.57
C GLN A 81 -10.92 4.70 -9.79
N LEU A 82 -9.82 4.61 -9.05
CA LEU A 82 -9.53 3.46 -8.18
C LEU A 82 -10.58 3.33 -7.06
N PHE A 83 -10.94 4.43 -6.41
CA PHE A 83 -11.96 4.47 -5.38
C PHE A 83 -13.38 4.18 -5.93
N ARG A 84 -13.66 4.60 -7.16
CA ARG A 84 -14.90 4.22 -7.85
C ARG A 84 -14.93 2.72 -8.12
N PHE A 85 -13.82 2.15 -8.58
CA PHE A 85 -13.75 0.72 -8.87
C PHE A 85 -13.85 -0.14 -7.61
N SER A 86 -13.22 0.25 -6.50
CA SER A 86 -13.37 -0.47 -5.23
C SER A 86 -14.83 -0.52 -4.79
N ARG A 87 -15.56 0.61 -4.85
CA ARG A 87 -17.00 0.66 -4.55
C ARG A 87 -17.85 -0.21 -5.47
N ILE A 88 -17.47 -0.34 -6.75
CA ILE A 88 -18.17 -1.25 -7.67
C ILE A 88 -18.01 -2.70 -7.23
N LEU A 89 -16.82 -3.10 -6.76
CA LEU A 89 -16.59 -4.45 -6.25
C LEU A 89 -17.38 -4.73 -4.96
N ASP A 90 -17.43 -3.76 -4.04
CA ASP A 90 -18.22 -3.87 -2.81
C ASP A 90 -19.71 -4.09 -3.12
N LEU A 91 -20.23 -3.39 -4.14
CA LEU A 91 -21.62 -3.49 -4.57
C LEU A 91 -21.89 -4.72 -5.46
N GLN A 92 -20.86 -5.36 -5.98
CA GLN A 92 -20.96 -6.51 -6.89
C GLN A 92 -20.09 -7.68 -6.40
N PRO A 93 -20.49 -8.37 -5.30
CA PRO A 93 -19.68 -9.46 -4.71
C PRO A 93 -19.34 -10.58 -5.70
N ARG A 94 -20.24 -10.85 -6.66
CA ARG A 94 -20.00 -11.85 -7.71
C ARG A 94 -18.83 -11.47 -8.62
N LEU A 95 -18.66 -10.19 -8.92
CA LEU A 95 -17.52 -9.70 -9.71
C LEU A 95 -16.22 -9.85 -8.92
N ALA A 96 -16.22 -9.47 -7.65
CA ALA A 96 -15.07 -9.62 -6.77
C ALA A 96 -14.61 -11.08 -6.67
N ILE A 97 -15.55 -12.02 -6.50
CA ILE A 97 -15.26 -13.47 -6.49
C ILE A 97 -14.62 -13.92 -7.80
N LEU A 98 -15.18 -13.52 -8.96
CA LEU A 98 -14.64 -13.93 -10.26
C LEU A 98 -13.25 -13.37 -10.54
N LEU A 99 -12.95 -12.16 -10.07
CA LEU A 99 -11.61 -11.56 -10.19
C LEU A 99 -10.60 -12.20 -9.21
N GLY A 100 -11.08 -12.64 -8.05
CA GLY A 100 -10.28 -13.33 -7.02
C GLY A 100 -10.12 -14.83 -7.23
N ASP A 101 -10.83 -15.44 -8.18
CA ASP A 101 -10.84 -16.89 -8.38
C ASP A 101 -9.52 -17.40 -8.97
N TYR A 102 -8.61 -17.79 -8.10
CA TYR A 102 -7.29 -18.31 -8.47
C TYR A 102 -7.34 -19.67 -9.19
N SER A 103 -8.51 -20.33 -9.28
CA SER A 103 -8.68 -21.54 -10.09
C SER A 103 -8.84 -21.23 -11.58
N VAL A 104 -9.15 -19.98 -11.93
CA VAL A 104 -9.32 -19.52 -13.31
C VAL A 104 -8.01 -18.92 -13.82
N PRO A 105 -7.61 -19.23 -15.08
CA PRO A 105 -6.43 -18.62 -15.70
C PRO A 105 -6.47 -17.09 -15.64
N VAL A 106 -5.31 -16.49 -15.36
CA VAL A 106 -5.17 -15.05 -15.14
C VAL A 106 -5.64 -14.23 -16.34
N GLU A 107 -5.45 -14.74 -17.55
CA GLU A 107 -5.85 -14.09 -18.80
C GLU A 107 -7.37 -13.89 -18.85
N GLY A 108 -8.14 -14.87 -18.35
CA GLY A 108 -9.60 -14.77 -18.27
C GLY A 108 -10.05 -13.71 -17.26
N ARG A 109 -9.35 -13.61 -16.13
CA ARG A 109 -9.63 -12.63 -15.08
C ARG A 109 -9.29 -11.20 -15.53
N VAL A 110 -8.14 -11.02 -16.19
CA VAL A 110 -7.74 -9.75 -16.81
C VAL A 110 -8.69 -9.35 -17.94
N ALA A 111 -9.15 -10.30 -18.76
CA ALA A 111 -10.15 -10.02 -19.80
C ALA A 111 -11.50 -9.60 -19.21
N LEU A 112 -11.92 -10.21 -18.09
CA LEU A 112 -13.12 -9.79 -17.36
C LEU A 112 -12.97 -8.37 -16.81
N LEU A 113 -11.83 -8.07 -16.16
CA LEU A 113 -11.52 -6.73 -15.65
C LEU A 113 -11.63 -5.68 -16.76
N ARG A 114 -10.97 -5.91 -17.91
CA ARG A 114 -11.00 -4.97 -19.05
C ARG A 114 -12.42 -4.73 -19.56
N LYS A 115 -13.24 -5.77 -19.69
CA LYS A 115 -14.65 -5.62 -20.10
C LYS A 115 -15.46 -4.75 -19.13
N VAL A 116 -15.19 -4.84 -17.82
CA VAL A 116 -15.86 -4.00 -16.82
C VAL A 116 -15.39 -2.55 -16.94
N LEU A 117 -14.08 -2.32 -17.14
CA LEU A 117 -13.52 -0.99 -17.33
C LEU A 117 -13.99 -0.33 -18.63
N ASP A 118 -14.08 -1.09 -19.72
CA ASP A 118 -14.59 -0.61 -21.02
C ASP A 118 -16.09 -0.26 -20.96
N ALA A 119 -16.85 -0.91 -20.08
CA ALA A 119 -18.26 -0.60 -19.86
C ALA A 119 -18.45 0.65 -18.99
N ALA A 120 -17.41 1.16 -18.34
CA ALA A 120 -17.48 2.36 -17.52
C ALA A 120 -17.68 3.61 -18.39
N SER A 121 -18.65 4.43 -18.01
CA SER A 121 -18.90 5.70 -18.69
C SER A 121 -17.82 6.72 -18.34
N GLY A 122 -17.20 7.35 -19.35
CA GLY A 122 -16.21 8.43 -19.16
C GLY A 122 -14.77 8.07 -19.51
N GLY A 123 -14.50 6.83 -19.96
CA GLY A 123 -13.13 6.37 -20.20
C GLY A 123 -12.39 6.08 -18.89
N VAL A 124 -11.32 5.29 -18.98
CA VAL A 124 -10.50 4.92 -17.83
C VAL A 124 -9.05 5.29 -18.15
N ASN A 125 -8.38 5.91 -17.19
CA ASN A 125 -6.99 6.29 -17.30
C ASN A 125 -6.11 5.04 -17.47
N GLU A 126 -5.13 5.10 -18.36
CA GLU A 126 -4.25 3.96 -18.65
C GLU A 126 -3.49 3.48 -17.40
N VAL A 127 -3.08 4.40 -16.51
CA VAL A 127 -2.44 4.06 -15.24
C VAL A 127 -3.37 3.22 -14.37
N VAL A 128 -4.67 3.54 -14.32
CA VAL A 128 -5.67 2.77 -13.57
C VAL A 128 -5.83 1.37 -14.17
N VAL A 129 -5.90 1.27 -15.50
CA VAL A 129 -5.96 -0.03 -16.18
C VAL A 129 -4.74 -0.88 -15.85
N SER A 130 -3.53 -0.31 -15.90
CA SER A 130 -2.28 -0.99 -15.58
C SER A 130 -2.23 -1.43 -14.11
N LEU A 131 -2.59 -0.55 -13.18
CA LEU A 131 -2.60 -0.85 -11.74
C LEU A 131 -3.58 -1.97 -11.40
N LEU A 132 -4.82 -1.90 -11.89
CA LEU A 132 -5.83 -2.93 -11.64
C LEU A 132 -5.46 -4.26 -12.30
N THR A 133 -4.91 -4.22 -13.52
CA THR A 133 -4.44 -5.43 -14.21
C THR A 133 -3.33 -6.11 -13.41
N GLN A 134 -2.31 -5.34 -13.00
CA GLN A 134 -1.21 -5.85 -12.19
C GLN A 134 -1.71 -6.44 -10.87
N THR A 135 -2.64 -5.77 -10.17
CA THR A 135 -3.21 -6.28 -8.93
C THR A 135 -3.94 -7.60 -9.15
N VAL A 136 -4.77 -7.74 -10.19
CA VAL A 136 -5.49 -8.99 -10.49
C VAL A 136 -4.54 -10.13 -10.87
N GLU A 137 -3.47 -9.82 -11.61
CA GLU A 137 -2.43 -10.78 -11.97
C GLU A 137 -1.68 -11.30 -10.74
N LEU A 138 -1.43 -10.43 -9.77
CA LEU A 138 -0.56 -10.69 -8.63
C LEU A 138 -1.31 -10.98 -7.32
N LEU A 139 -2.61 -11.28 -7.35
CA LEU A 139 -3.44 -11.49 -6.13
C LEU A 139 -2.91 -12.56 -5.17
N ARG A 140 -2.18 -13.58 -5.65
CA ARG A 140 -1.59 -14.65 -4.81
C ARG A 140 -2.57 -15.29 -3.80
N GLY A 141 -3.87 -15.36 -4.15
CA GLY A 141 -4.91 -15.93 -3.30
C GLY A 141 -5.59 -14.94 -2.34
N GLN A 142 -5.19 -13.67 -2.35
CA GLN A 142 -5.88 -12.59 -1.64
C GLN A 142 -7.24 -12.29 -2.31
N PRO A 143 -8.29 -11.96 -1.53
CA PRO A 143 -9.54 -11.45 -2.07
C PRO A 143 -9.30 -10.21 -2.95
N ALA A 144 -9.94 -10.18 -4.12
CA ALA A 144 -9.77 -9.07 -5.06
C ALA A 144 -10.28 -7.74 -4.49
N GLU A 145 -11.36 -7.78 -3.70
CA GLU A 145 -11.93 -6.61 -3.01
C GLU A 145 -10.88 -5.95 -2.10
N ASP A 146 -10.26 -6.72 -1.21
CA ASP A 146 -9.25 -6.24 -0.26
C ASP A 146 -8.03 -5.66 -1.00
N ALA A 147 -7.56 -6.34 -2.05
CA ALA A 147 -6.39 -5.93 -2.81
C ALA A 147 -6.60 -4.59 -3.54
N ILE A 148 -7.80 -4.39 -4.10
CA ILE A 148 -8.15 -3.19 -4.83
C ILE A 148 -8.48 -2.04 -3.88
N GLN A 149 -9.10 -2.33 -2.74
CA GLN A 149 -9.28 -1.34 -1.69
C GLN A 149 -7.93 -0.86 -1.14
N PHE A 150 -6.99 -1.77 -0.89
CA PHE A 150 -5.63 -1.43 -0.49
C PHE A 150 -4.92 -0.57 -1.56
N LEU A 151 -5.05 -0.93 -2.83
CA LEU A 151 -4.49 -0.14 -3.94
C LEU A 151 -5.05 1.30 -3.94
N ALA A 152 -6.36 1.48 -3.75
CA ALA A 152 -6.96 2.81 -3.66
C ALA A 152 -6.40 3.61 -2.47
N GLN A 153 -6.22 2.98 -1.30
CA GLN A 153 -5.60 3.62 -0.14
C GLN A 153 -4.15 4.03 -0.40
N VAL A 154 -3.38 3.20 -1.12
CA VAL A 154 -2.00 3.52 -1.51
C VAL A 154 -1.94 4.71 -2.46
N ALA A 155 -2.89 4.83 -3.39
CA ALA A 155 -2.97 5.99 -4.28
C ALA A 155 -3.24 7.29 -3.51
N VAL A 156 -4.19 7.26 -2.56
CA VAL A 156 -4.50 8.40 -1.67
C VAL A 156 -3.29 8.79 -0.81
N ALA A 157 -2.66 7.82 -0.15
CA ALA A 157 -1.54 8.07 0.75
C ALA A 157 -0.35 8.72 0.03
N ARG A 158 -0.20 8.44 -1.27
CA ARG A 158 0.85 8.98 -2.10
C ARG A 158 0.60 10.41 -2.56
N HIS A 159 -0.66 10.75 -2.87
CA HIS A 159 -1.05 12.10 -3.26
C HIS A 159 -0.86 13.15 -2.14
N GLY A 160 -0.46 12.72 -0.94
CA GLY A 160 0.19 13.58 0.04
C GLY A 160 -0.65 13.93 1.25
N GLU A 161 -1.71 13.18 1.55
CA GLU A 161 -2.40 13.29 2.83
C GLU A 161 -2.18 12.05 3.69
N ILE A 162 -1.25 12.16 4.64
CA ILE A 162 -1.15 11.19 5.71
C ILE A 162 -2.38 11.39 6.62
N VAL A 163 -3.29 10.42 6.65
CA VAL A 163 -4.47 10.50 7.51
C VAL A 163 -4.11 10.04 8.92
N ALA A 164 -4.16 10.97 9.88
CA ALA A 164 -3.98 10.69 11.29
C ALA A 164 -5.35 10.62 11.99
N ARG A 165 -5.72 9.44 12.50
CA ARG A 165 -6.90 9.28 13.36
C ARG A 165 -6.52 9.65 14.79
N VAL A 166 -7.20 10.64 15.35
CA VAL A 166 -6.90 11.16 16.69
C VAL A 166 -8.11 10.95 17.57
N SER A 167 -7.98 10.18 18.63
CA SER A 167 -8.99 10.03 19.67
C SER A 167 -8.68 10.93 20.86
N ALA A 168 -9.67 11.71 21.29
CA ALA A 168 -9.54 12.64 22.41
C ALA A 168 -10.75 12.55 23.35
N ALA A 169 -10.54 12.85 24.63
CA ALA A 169 -11.59 12.87 25.65
C ALA A 169 -12.63 13.99 25.44
N ALA A 170 -12.26 15.05 24.72
CA ALA A 170 -13.08 16.21 24.42
C ALA A 170 -12.71 16.80 23.05
N GLU A 171 -13.56 17.68 22.51
CA GLU A 171 -13.26 18.41 21.28
C GLU A 171 -11.97 19.24 21.44
N LEU A 172 -11.20 19.30 20.35
CA LEU A 172 -10.03 20.16 20.24
C LEU A 172 -10.45 21.52 19.69
N SER A 173 -9.89 22.59 20.24
CA SER A 173 -10.00 23.91 19.61
C SER A 173 -9.25 23.95 18.27
N ASP A 174 -9.63 24.88 17.39
CA ASP A 174 -8.97 25.06 16.08
C ASP A 174 -7.46 25.31 16.20
N ALA A 175 -7.05 26.04 17.24
CA ALA A 175 -5.64 26.28 17.54
C ALA A 175 -4.88 24.98 17.91
N GLN A 176 -5.51 24.08 18.66
CA GLN A 176 -4.93 22.78 19.02
C GLN A 176 -4.88 21.84 17.81
N ARG A 177 -5.92 21.82 16.98
CA ARG A 177 -5.97 21.03 15.75
C ARG A 177 -4.88 21.44 14.76
N THR A 178 -4.71 22.75 14.57
CA THR A 178 -3.67 23.31 13.67
C THR A 178 -2.28 22.92 14.16
N ARG A 179 -2.01 23.11 15.45
CA ARG A 179 -0.71 22.75 16.05
C ARG A 179 -0.41 21.26 15.98
N LEU A 180 -1.43 20.41 16.17
CA LEU A 180 -1.28 18.96 16.05
C LEU A 180 -0.92 18.57 14.61
N THR A 181 -1.61 19.18 13.64
CA THR A 181 -1.37 18.96 12.20
C THR A 181 0.06 19.35 11.82
N GLU A 182 0.54 20.52 12.24
CA GLU A 182 1.92 20.98 11.98
C GLU A 182 2.98 20.05 12.60
N VAL A 183 2.75 19.57 13.82
CA VAL A 183 3.67 18.67 14.50
C VAL A 183 3.75 17.32 13.79
N LEU A 184 2.61 16.74 13.42
CA LEU A 184 2.56 15.48 12.69
C LEU A 184 3.18 15.64 11.28
N ALA A 185 2.87 16.72 10.58
CA ALA A 185 3.45 17.00 9.26
C ALA A 185 4.99 17.10 9.31
N ARG A 186 5.53 17.69 10.38
CA ARG A 186 6.98 17.74 10.60
C ARG A 186 7.59 16.38 10.94
N ILE A 187 6.88 15.54 11.70
CA ILE A 187 7.35 14.19 12.07
C ILE A 187 7.42 13.29 10.84
N TYR A 188 6.39 13.32 9.99
CA TYR A 188 6.26 12.43 8.83
C TYR A 188 6.75 13.04 7.51
N GLY A 189 7.14 14.31 7.50
CA GLY A 189 7.71 15.00 6.33
C GLY A 189 6.72 15.26 5.18
N HIS A 190 5.41 15.08 5.41
CA HIS A 190 4.34 15.23 4.41
C HIS A 190 3.13 15.95 5.04
N PRO A 191 2.24 16.55 4.25
CA PRO A 191 0.98 17.06 4.77
C PRO A 191 0.15 15.95 5.44
N VAL A 192 -0.44 16.27 6.60
CA VAL A 192 -1.21 15.33 7.42
C VAL A 192 -2.64 15.84 7.55
N THR A 193 -3.63 14.98 7.30
CA THR A 193 -5.04 15.28 7.56
C THR A 193 -5.47 14.63 8.86
N VAL A 194 -5.90 15.44 9.82
CA VAL A 194 -6.34 14.98 11.15
C VAL A 194 -7.84 14.70 11.17
N GLN A 195 -8.21 13.43 11.42
CA GLN A 195 -9.57 12.99 11.70
C GLN A 195 -9.75 12.84 13.22
N LEU A 196 -10.51 13.74 13.84
CA LEU A 196 -10.77 13.72 15.28
C LEU A 196 -12.00 12.86 15.62
N GLN A 197 -11.86 11.96 16.58
CA GLN A 197 -12.94 11.19 17.18
C GLN A 197 -12.99 11.47 18.70
N ILE A 198 -14.19 11.77 19.22
CA ILE A 198 -14.38 11.94 20.66
C ILE A 198 -14.62 10.57 21.29
N ASP A 199 -13.78 10.22 22.25
CA ASP A 199 -13.92 8.99 23.03
C ASP A 199 -13.92 9.33 24.53
N ALA A 200 -15.12 9.26 25.13
CA ALA A 200 -15.33 9.55 26.54
C ALA A 200 -14.72 8.49 27.49
N GLN A 201 -14.25 7.35 26.97
CA GLN A 201 -13.51 6.36 27.75
C GLN A 201 -12.06 6.81 28.02
N LEU A 202 -11.55 7.76 27.22
CA LEU A 202 -10.27 8.39 27.47
C LEU A 202 -10.40 9.36 28.66
N LEU A 203 -9.66 9.11 29.74
CA LEU A 203 -9.63 9.99 30.91
C LEU A 203 -8.89 11.31 30.64
N GLY A 204 -8.12 11.37 29.55
CA GLY A 204 -7.41 12.54 29.05
C GLY A 204 -6.19 12.16 28.22
N GLY A 205 -5.61 13.15 27.53
CA GLY A 205 -4.52 12.94 26.55
C GLY A 205 -5.04 12.66 25.14
N LEU A 206 -4.14 12.21 24.26
CA LEU A 206 -4.42 11.94 22.85
C LEU A 206 -3.95 10.53 22.49
N LEU A 207 -4.78 9.79 21.75
CA LEU A 207 -4.37 8.57 21.06
C LEU A 207 -4.33 8.88 19.56
N ILE A 208 -3.17 8.70 18.92
CA ILE A 208 -2.97 9.05 17.51
C ILE A 208 -2.61 7.77 16.76
N ALA A 209 -3.38 7.41 15.74
CA ALA A 209 -3.10 6.30 14.86
C ALA A 209 -2.81 6.81 13.44
N VAL A 210 -1.69 6.39 12.86
CA VAL A 210 -1.25 6.72 11.50
C VAL A 210 -0.84 5.42 10.82
N GLY A 211 -1.64 4.93 9.88
CA GLY A 211 -1.42 3.61 9.27
C GLY A 211 -1.45 2.49 10.32
N ASP A 212 -0.33 1.78 10.48
CA ASP A 212 -0.07 0.72 11.46
C ASP A 212 0.62 1.21 12.75
N GLU A 213 1.01 2.49 12.80
CA GLU A 213 1.66 3.10 13.97
C GLU A 213 0.62 3.72 14.92
N VAL A 214 0.75 3.41 16.22
CA VAL A 214 -0.08 3.99 17.28
C VAL A 214 0.80 4.73 18.28
N ILE A 215 0.56 6.03 18.41
CA ILE A 215 1.17 6.89 19.43
C ILE A 215 0.15 7.08 20.55
N ASP A 216 0.37 6.40 21.67
CA ASP A 216 -0.47 6.52 22.86
C ASP A 216 0.09 7.56 23.83
N GLY A 217 -0.54 8.74 23.83
CA GLY A 217 -0.28 9.83 24.76
C GLY A 217 -1.35 9.97 25.84
N THR A 218 -2.14 8.93 26.11
CA THR A 218 -3.26 8.98 27.07
C THR A 218 -2.79 8.99 28.52
N LEU A 219 -3.60 9.58 29.41
CA LEU A 219 -3.34 9.56 30.86
C LEU A 219 -3.36 8.14 31.42
N SER A 220 -4.21 7.27 30.87
CA SER A 220 -4.29 5.86 31.25
C SER A 220 -2.97 5.13 30.99
N ALA A 221 -2.39 5.30 29.79
CA ALA A 221 -1.09 4.71 29.45
C ALA A 221 0.05 5.22 30.35
N ARG A 222 0.04 6.51 30.70
CA ARG A 222 1.02 7.09 31.64
C ARG A 222 0.87 6.56 33.06
N LEU A 223 -0.36 6.32 33.52
CA LEU A 223 -0.62 5.75 34.84
C LEU A 223 -0.17 4.29 34.91
N THR A 224 -0.52 3.48 33.90
CA THR A 224 -0.07 2.09 33.81
C THR A 224 1.45 1.97 33.73
N ALA A 225 2.12 2.85 32.97
CA ALA A 225 3.58 2.88 32.90
C ALA A 225 4.24 3.27 34.24
N ALA A 226 3.59 4.16 35.02
CA ALA A 226 4.08 4.55 36.34
C ALA A 226 3.86 3.45 37.39
N GLU A 227 2.71 2.77 37.38
CA GLU A 227 2.42 1.62 38.26
C GLU A 227 3.39 0.46 38.01
N ALA A 228 3.76 0.20 36.76
CA ALA A 228 4.73 -0.84 36.40
C ALA A 228 6.18 -0.55 36.85
N GLN A 229 6.48 0.69 37.24
CA GLN A 229 7.80 1.12 37.72
C GLN A 229 7.90 1.20 39.25
N LEU A 230 6.82 0.87 39.97
CA LEU A 230 6.86 0.79 41.42
C LEU A 230 7.55 -0.53 41.84
N PRO A 231 8.64 -0.49 42.64
CA PRO A 231 9.16 -1.69 43.28
C PRO A 231 8.18 -2.17 44.37
N ASP A 232 8.11 -3.50 44.57
CA ASP A 232 7.34 -4.15 45.66
C ASP A 232 7.64 -3.58 47.05
#